data_AF-A0A924GTQ8-F1
#
_entry.id   AF-A0A924GTQ8-F1
#
_cell.length_a   1.000
_cell.length_b   1.000
_cell.length_c   1.000
_cell.angle_alpha   90.00
_cell.angle_beta   90.00
_cell.angle_gamma   90.00
#
_symmetry.space_group_name_H-M   'P 1'
#
loop_
_entity.id
_entity.type
_entity.pdbx_description
1 polymer ?
#
loop_
_entity_poly.entity_id
_entity_poly.type
_entity_poly.pdbx_seq_one_letter_code
_entity_poly.pdbx_strand_id
1 'polypeptide(L)'
;MAQSGDTDASLNETVVQIPKKGLFTIALETTLYKPDGEGPFPVAVINHGKAYGDARFQGRYRPATAARYFLQRGYAVVVPMRQGFSKSGGSYIGGGCNVESNGKVQAEDVKAVLDHVVAQPWADKDRIVVLGQSHGGWTTLAFGPLNYPGVKGLVNFAGGLRQEGCNSWQKALASGAASYAAQTRLPSLWFYGDNDSFFTTSTYQAMFEQYTAAGGQARLVAFGTFGSDAHSMFGSRAGQQIWQPEVSRLLAAVGLPSEPVGAFAKYGAAGLLPVPPRTHFASLDDENKLPHVHDTGRAAYKTYLTKFVPRAFAIAPDGAWGWADGGEDPLRRAVGNCQRNSKTECKLYSVDDFIVWP
;
A
#
# COMPACT_ATOMS: atom_id res chain seq x y z
N MET A 1 11.26 -6.80 -4.75
CA MET A 1 11.76 -5.44 -4.46
C MET A 1 12.19 -4.84 -5.78
N ALA A 2 11.60 -3.72 -6.20
CA ALA A 2 12.03 -3.02 -7.41
C ALA A 2 13.42 -2.43 -7.19
N GLN A 3 14.32 -2.56 -8.18
CA GLN A 3 15.64 -1.92 -8.11
C GLN A 3 15.49 -0.41 -8.08
N SER A 4 16.46 0.24 -7.45
CA SER A 4 16.37 1.63 -7.00
C SER A 4 16.53 2.72 -8.08
N GLY A 5 16.22 2.39 -9.32
CA GLY A 5 16.19 3.29 -10.48
C GLY A 5 15.03 3.05 -11.46
N ASP A 6 14.14 2.10 -11.16
CA ASP A 6 13.02 1.77 -12.05
C ASP A 6 11.79 2.61 -11.67
N THR A 7 11.53 3.67 -12.44
CA THR A 7 10.33 4.49 -12.35
C THR A 7 9.30 4.07 -13.40
N ASP A 8 8.02 4.09 -13.06
CA ASP A 8 6.94 3.85 -14.02
C ASP A 8 6.66 5.14 -14.81
N ALA A 9 7.26 5.24 -16.00
CA ALA A 9 7.03 6.35 -16.92
C ALA A 9 5.57 6.49 -17.33
N SER A 10 4.77 5.41 -17.32
CA SER A 10 3.33 5.48 -17.63
C SER A 10 2.53 6.25 -16.56
N LEU A 11 3.10 6.40 -15.37
CA LEU A 11 2.51 7.13 -14.24
C LEU A 11 3.21 8.45 -13.93
N ASN A 12 4.12 8.90 -14.82
CA ASN A 12 4.99 10.05 -14.57
C ASN A 12 5.69 9.95 -13.21
N GLU A 13 6.13 8.76 -12.85
CA GLU A 13 6.76 8.50 -11.55
C GLU A 13 8.13 9.17 -11.47
N THR A 14 8.36 9.93 -10.42
CA THR A 14 9.65 10.54 -10.08
C THR A 14 10.00 10.30 -8.63
N VAL A 15 11.29 10.34 -8.30
CA VAL A 15 11.79 10.19 -6.93
C VAL A 15 12.60 11.42 -6.59
N VAL A 16 12.26 12.07 -5.48
CA VAL A 16 12.92 13.27 -4.97
C VAL A 16 13.36 13.07 -3.52
N GLN A 17 14.33 13.87 -3.08
CA GLN A 17 14.80 13.89 -1.70
C GLN A 17 14.30 15.18 -1.06
N ILE A 18 13.36 15.07 -0.12
CA ILE A 18 12.73 16.24 0.52
C ILE A 18 13.38 16.50 1.88
N PRO A 19 13.88 17.71 2.17
CA PRO A 19 14.52 18.01 3.44
C PRO A 19 13.48 18.12 4.57
N LYS A 20 13.66 17.33 5.63
CA LYS A 20 13.02 17.54 6.93
C LYS A 20 14.01 18.26 7.85
N LYS A 21 13.68 19.49 8.23
CA LYS A 21 14.45 20.28 9.20
C LYS A 21 14.15 19.81 10.63
N GLY A 22 15.17 19.75 11.46
CA GLY A 22 15.12 19.41 12.88
C GLY A 22 16.44 19.82 13.54
N LEU A 23 16.85 19.12 14.60
CA LEU A 23 18.21 19.29 15.17
C LEU A 23 19.30 19.04 14.10
N PHE A 24 19.05 18.08 13.22
CA PHE A 24 19.81 17.86 11.98
C PHE A 24 18.82 17.82 10.82
N THR A 25 19.26 18.27 9.64
CA THR A 25 18.45 18.13 8.42
C THR A 25 18.64 16.72 7.86
N ILE A 26 17.55 15.99 7.68
CA ILE A 26 17.55 14.70 6.99
C ILE A 26 16.80 14.81 5.67
N ALA A 27 17.18 13.98 4.69
CA ALA A 27 16.48 13.88 3.42
C ALA A 27 15.49 12.71 3.45
N LEU A 28 14.24 12.94 3.07
CA LEU A 28 13.20 11.93 2.98
C LEU A 28 12.99 11.56 1.51
N GLU A 29 13.28 10.30 1.16
CA GLU A 29 13.01 9.75 -0.16
C GLU A 29 11.50 9.78 -0.40
N THR A 30 11.05 10.54 -1.40
CA THR A 30 9.63 10.71 -1.69
C THR A 30 9.38 10.39 -3.15
N THR A 31 8.40 9.52 -3.39
CA THR A 31 7.95 9.22 -4.76
C THR A 31 6.78 10.14 -5.10
N LEU A 32 6.83 10.76 -6.27
CA LEU A 32 5.75 11.59 -6.81
C LEU A 32 5.22 10.94 -8.08
N TYR A 33 3.90 10.88 -8.19
CA TYR A 33 3.20 10.59 -9.45
C TYR A 33 2.39 11.83 -9.79
N LYS A 34 2.73 12.50 -10.89
CA LYS A 34 2.11 13.78 -11.27
C LYS A 34 1.35 13.62 -12.59
N PRO A 35 0.05 13.99 -12.65
CA PRO A 35 -0.65 13.97 -13.92
C PRO A 35 -0.06 15.01 -14.89
N ASP A 36 -0.30 14.82 -16.19
CA ASP A 36 0.14 15.77 -17.22
C ASP A 36 -0.50 17.15 -16.99
N GLY A 37 0.27 18.20 -17.29
CA GLY A 37 -0.14 19.60 -17.16
C GLY A 37 0.55 20.33 -16.01
N GLU A 38 0.20 21.61 -15.88
CA GLU A 38 0.85 22.54 -14.95
C GLU A 38 0.23 22.55 -13.54
N GLY A 39 -0.99 22.01 -13.38
CA GLY A 39 -1.76 22.08 -12.13
C GLY A 39 -2.56 23.39 -11.99
N PRO A 40 -2.94 23.79 -10.76
CA PRO A 40 -2.68 23.10 -9.50
C PRO A 40 -3.52 21.82 -9.35
N PHE A 41 -2.87 20.73 -8.94
CA PHE A 41 -3.48 19.42 -8.76
C PHE A 41 -3.83 19.19 -7.28
N PRO A 42 -5.03 18.68 -6.96
CA PRO A 42 -5.31 18.08 -5.66
C PRO A 42 -4.21 17.09 -5.25
N VAL A 43 -3.92 16.96 -3.96
CA VAL A 43 -2.83 16.11 -3.46
C VAL A 43 -3.39 14.91 -2.70
N ALA A 44 -2.93 13.72 -3.07
CA ALA A 44 -3.17 12.49 -2.33
C ALA A 44 -1.86 11.99 -1.71
N VAL A 45 -1.77 11.96 -0.38
CA VAL A 45 -0.61 11.42 0.32
C VAL A 45 -0.87 9.97 0.70
N ILE A 46 0.02 9.04 0.33
CA ILE A 46 -0.11 7.61 0.64
C ILE A 46 1.05 7.14 1.51
N ASN A 47 0.74 6.84 2.77
CA ASN A 47 1.70 6.41 3.79
C ASN A 47 1.94 4.90 3.72
N HIS A 48 3.22 4.50 3.71
CA HIS A 48 3.64 3.11 3.69
C HIS A 48 3.49 2.41 5.05
N GLY A 49 3.29 1.09 5.02
CA GLY A 49 3.34 0.23 6.20
C GLY A 49 4.76 -0.02 6.71
N LYS A 50 4.91 -0.97 7.63
CA LYS A 50 6.21 -1.42 8.15
C LYS A 50 6.22 -2.94 8.21
N ALA A 51 7.19 -3.57 7.55
CA ALA A 51 7.45 -4.99 7.67
C ALA A 51 8.32 -5.31 8.91
N TYR A 52 8.43 -6.59 9.24
CA TYR A 52 9.42 -7.08 10.20
C TYR A 52 10.86 -6.87 9.69
N GLY A 53 11.83 -6.88 10.62
CA GLY A 53 13.23 -6.62 10.31
C GLY A 53 13.61 -5.12 10.35
N ASP A 54 14.83 -4.83 9.91
CA ASP A 54 15.36 -3.47 9.88
C ASP A 54 14.63 -2.62 8.83
N ALA A 55 14.11 -1.48 9.26
CA ALA A 55 13.40 -0.50 8.43
C ALA A 55 14.26 0.01 7.27
N ARG A 56 15.58 0.14 7.46
CA ARG A 56 16.52 0.63 6.44
C ARG A 56 16.59 -0.25 5.20
N PHE A 57 16.35 -1.55 5.35
CA PHE A 57 16.37 -2.50 4.23
C PHE A 57 14.99 -2.71 3.59
N GLN A 58 13.96 -2.02 4.08
CA GLN A 58 12.64 -2.04 3.45
C GLN A 58 12.67 -1.13 2.23
N GLY A 59 12.48 -1.73 1.05
CA GLY A 59 12.51 -0.99 -0.21
C GLY A 59 11.40 0.05 -0.34
N ARG A 60 11.62 1.00 -1.25
CA ARG A 60 10.68 2.06 -1.62
C ARG A 60 9.27 1.52 -1.88
N TYR A 61 8.28 2.11 -1.20
CA TYR A 61 6.87 1.74 -1.35
C TYR A 61 6.28 2.33 -2.63
N ARG A 62 5.60 1.50 -3.44
CA ARG A 62 5.01 1.89 -4.73
C ARG A 62 3.55 1.38 -4.84
N PRO A 63 2.56 2.17 -4.40
CA PRO A 63 1.14 1.79 -4.43
C PRO A 63 0.51 2.08 -5.81
N ALA A 64 1.02 1.47 -6.88
CA ALA A 64 0.66 1.81 -8.26
C ALA A 64 -0.85 1.76 -8.53
N THR A 65 -1.56 0.72 -8.07
CA THR A 65 -3.04 0.64 -8.13
C THR A 65 -3.74 1.88 -7.56
N ALA A 66 -3.33 2.34 -6.38
CA ALA A 66 -3.92 3.51 -5.74
C ALA A 66 -3.47 4.80 -6.45
N ALA A 67 -2.23 4.86 -6.92
CA ALA A 67 -1.73 5.99 -7.70
C ALA A 67 -2.57 6.20 -8.97
N ARG A 68 -2.87 5.12 -9.71
CA ARG A 68 -3.74 5.15 -10.91
C ARG A 68 -5.11 5.73 -10.60
N TYR A 69 -5.76 5.27 -9.52
CA TYR A 69 -7.07 5.74 -9.09
C TYR A 69 -7.12 7.26 -8.88
N PHE A 70 -6.09 7.81 -8.22
CA PHE A 70 -5.98 9.24 -7.93
C PHE A 70 -5.58 10.05 -9.16
N LEU A 71 -4.63 9.56 -9.96
CA LEU A 71 -4.20 10.21 -11.21
C LEU A 71 -5.37 10.37 -12.20
N GLN A 72 -6.22 9.35 -12.35
CA GLN A 72 -7.42 9.43 -13.18
C GLN A 72 -8.41 10.54 -12.75
N ARG A 73 -8.35 10.96 -11.48
CA ARG A 73 -9.18 12.03 -10.90
C ARG A 73 -8.43 13.38 -10.85
N GLY A 74 -7.25 13.46 -11.46
CA GLY A 74 -6.44 14.67 -11.55
C GLY A 74 -5.60 14.98 -10.31
N TYR A 75 -5.38 14.01 -9.42
CA TYR A 75 -4.53 14.21 -8.25
C TYR A 75 -3.06 13.99 -8.58
N ALA A 76 -2.19 14.80 -7.99
CA ALA A 76 -0.80 14.42 -7.76
C ALA A 76 -0.73 13.49 -6.52
N VAL A 77 0.03 12.41 -6.63
CA VAL A 77 0.17 11.40 -5.56
C VAL A 77 1.56 11.48 -4.97
N VAL A 78 1.63 11.62 -3.65
CA VAL A 78 2.85 11.77 -2.87
C VAL A 78 3.02 10.58 -1.95
N VAL A 79 4.13 9.87 -2.08
CA VAL A 79 4.43 8.66 -1.30
C VAL A 79 5.75 8.88 -0.57
N PRO A 80 5.72 9.44 0.65
CA PRO A 80 6.92 9.68 1.43
C PRO A 80 7.42 8.37 2.05
N MET A 81 8.72 8.09 1.94
CA MET A 81 9.39 7.14 2.81
C MET A 81 9.80 7.88 4.09
N ARG A 82 9.24 7.45 5.22
CA ARG A 82 9.48 8.08 6.53
C ARG A 82 10.94 7.89 6.98
N GLN A 83 11.39 8.67 7.95
CA GLN A 83 12.79 8.68 8.38
C GLN A 83 13.28 7.27 8.79
N GLY A 84 14.50 6.92 8.37
CA GLY A 84 15.10 5.60 8.61
C GLY A 84 14.55 4.44 7.78
N PHE A 85 13.67 4.69 6.80
CA PHE A 85 13.23 3.69 5.82
C PHE A 85 13.88 3.90 4.46
N SER A 86 14.12 2.82 3.71
CA SER A 86 14.66 2.87 2.34
C SER A 86 15.88 3.80 2.25
N LYS A 87 15.89 4.77 1.33
CA LYS A 87 16.95 5.77 1.19
C LYS A 87 16.70 7.06 1.98
N SER A 88 15.67 7.12 2.81
CA SER A 88 15.48 8.26 3.72
C SER A 88 16.56 8.26 4.80
N GLY A 89 17.09 9.44 5.08
CA GLY A 89 18.09 9.65 6.12
C GLY A 89 17.53 9.45 7.54
N GLY A 90 18.41 9.59 8.51
CA GLY A 90 18.09 9.39 9.93
C GLY A 90 17.90 7.93 10.31
N SER A 91 17.31 7.73 11.49
CA SER A 91 17.01 6.42 12.06
C SER A 91 15.53 6.28 12.32
N TYR A 92 15.00 5.07 12.20
CA TYR A 92 13.62 4.79 12.52
C TYR A 92 13.33 5.08 14.00
N ILE A 93 12.34 5.94 14.27
CA ILE A 93 11.91 6.24 15.63
C ILE A 93 10.67 5.41 15.96
N GLY A 94 10.88 4.40 16.80
CA GLY A 94 9.85 3.42 17.17
C GLY A 94 8.92 3.83 18.31
N GLY A 95 9.32 4.71 19.23
CA GLY A 95 8.50 5.07 20.41
C GLY A 95 8.30 3.94 21.44
N GLY A 96 8.99 2.80 21.29
CA GLY A 96 8.84 1.64 22.16
C GLY A 96 7.40 1.11 22.16
N CYS A 97 6.87 0.84 23.36
CA CYS A 97 5.48 0.42 23.55
C CYS A 97 4.45 1.55 23.45
N ASN A 98 4.88 2.80 23.28
CA ASN A 98 3.98 3.93 23.10
C ASN A 98 3.61 4.09 21.61
N VAL A 99 2.59 3.35 21.18
CA VAL A 99 2.09 3.38 19.80
C VAL A 99 1.54 4.75 19.39
N GLU A 100 0.96 5.52 20.33
CA GLU A 100 0.46 6.87 20.06
C GLU A 100 1.59 7.83 19.68
N SER A 101 2.65 7.85 20.49
CA SER A 101 3.84 8.67 20.25
C SER A 101 4.52 8.26 18.95
N ASN A 102 4.61 6.96 18.67
CA ASN A 102 5.11 6.47 17.39
C ASN A 102 4.36 7.10 16.22
N GLY A 103 3.03 6.99 16.18
CA GLY A 103 2.24 7.52 15.06
C GLY A 103 2.44 9.03 14.88
N LYS A 104 2.55 9.81 15.98
CA LYS A 104 2.81 11.25 15.94
C LYS A 104 4.14 11.59 15.29
N VAL A 105 5.23 10.92 15.72
CA VAL A 105 6.56 11.13 15.13
C VAL A 105 6.59 10.76 13.65
N GLN A 106 5.88 9.70 13.26
CA GLN A 106 5.76 9.31 11.86
C GLN A 106 4.95 10.34 11.05
N ALA A 107 3.92 10.95 11.64
CA ALA A 107 3.12 11.98 11.00
C ALA A 107 3.89 13.30 10.80
N GLU A 108 4.89 13.60 11.63
CA GLU A 108 5.78 14.75 11.43
C GLU A 108 6.63 14.63 10.15
N ASP A 109 7.07 13.42 9.79
CA ASP A 109 7.75 13.19 8.51
C ASP A 109 6.83 13.49 7.33
N VAL A 110 5.59 13.02 7.43
CA VAL A 110 4.55 13.26 6.42
C VAL A 110 4.25 14.75 6.30
N LYS A 111 4.16 15.46 7.43
CA LYS A 111 3.96 16.91 7.46
C LYS A 111 5.11 17.65 6.77
N ALA A 112 6.36 17.29 7.06
CA ALA A 112 7.53 17.93 6.44
C ALA A 112 7.54 17.75 4.91
N VAL A 113 7.15 16.56 4.44
CA VAL A 113 6.98 16.31 3.01
C VAL A 113 5.85 17.15 2.42
N LEU A 114 4.70 17.19 3.10
CA LEU A 114 3.56 17.95 2.63
C LEU A 114 3.85 19.46 2.57
N ASP A 115 4.52 20.02 3.58
CA ASP A 115 4.97 21.43 3.60
C ASP A 115 5.81 21.78 2.37
N HIS A 116 6.68 20.87 1.92
CA HIS A 116 7.49 21.07 0.72
C HIS A 116 6.66 20.94 -0.56
N VAL A 117 5.74 19.98 -0.61
CA VAL A 117 4.88 19.72 -1.77
C VAL A 117 3.92 20.89 -2.02
N VAL A 118 3.24 21.38 -0.99
CA VAL A 118 2.24 22.46 -1.14
C VAL A 118 2.87 23.82 -1.45
N ALA A 119 4.19 23.93 -1.33
CA ALA A 119 4.95 25.10 -1.78
C ALA A 119 5.24 25.10 -3.30
N GLN A 120 4.98 23.98 -3.99
CA GLN A 120 5.19 23.89 -5.43
C GLN A 120 3.98 24.47 -6.20
N PRO A 121 4.19 25.17 -7.32
CA PRO A 121 3.10 25.83 -8.06
C PRO A 121 2.07 24.85 -8.64
N TRP A 122 2.48 23.61 -8.88
CA TRP A 122 1.61 22.57 -9.40
C TRP A 122 0.71 21.92 -8.35
N ALA A 123 0.91 22.20 -7.05
CA ALA A 123 0.15 21.57 -5.98
C ALA A 123 -1.01 22.47 -5.50
N ASP A 124 -2.20 21.90 -5.42
CA ASP A 124 -3.34 22.54 -4.77
C ASP A 124 -3.29 22.27 -3.27
N LYS A 125 -2.87 23.28 -2.52
CA LYS A 125 -2.74 23.21 -1.06
C LYS A 125 -4.07 23.12 -0.31
N ASP A 126 -5.20 23.42 -0.95
CA ASP A 126 -6.52 23.47 -0.32
C ASP A 126 -7.34 22.19 -0.54
N ARG A 127 -6.86 21.28 -1.41
CA ARG A 127 -7.52 20.04 -1.79
C ARG A 127 -6.62 18.82 -1.55
N ILE A 128 -6.51 18.40 -0.28
CA ILE A 128 -5.61 17.32 0.15
C ILE A 128 -6.38 16.17 0.82
N VAL A 129 -6.01 14.94 0.50
CA VAL A 129 -6.42 13.72 1.22
C VAL A 129 -5.18 12.95 1.69
N VAL A 130 -5.22 12.42 2.91
CA VAL A 130 -4.14 11.60 3.47
C VAL A 130 -4.65 10.19 3.70
N LEU A 131 -3.92 9.20 3.23
CA LEU A 131 -4.28 7.80 3.36
C LEU A 131 -3.06 6.93 3.63
N GLY A 132 -3.29 5.70 4.07
CA GLY A 132 -2.21 4.74 4.26
C GLY A 132 -2.70 3.38 4.70
N GLN A 133 -1.79 2.40 4.62
CA GLN A 133 -2.06 1.02 4.99
C GLN A 133 -1.20 0.58 6.18
N SER A 134 -1.74 -0.24 7.08
CA SER A 134 -0.96 -0.84 8.18
C SER A 134 -0.37 0.25 9.08
N HIS A 135 0.94 0.24 9.32
CA HIS A 135 1.61 1.34 10.01
C HIS A 135 1.40 2.72 9.35
N GLY A 136 1.18 2.75 8.02
CA GLY A 136 0.81 3.96 7.29
C GLY A 136 -0.63 4.40 7.57
N GLY A 137 -1.56 3.46 7.80
CA GLY A 137 -2.92 3.77 8.24
C GLY A 137 -2.94 4.35 9.66
N TRP A 138 -2.13 3.78 10.56
CA TRP A 138 -1.90 4.35 11.89
C TRP A 138 -1.34 5.77 11.84
N THR A 139 -0.32 5.99 11.00
CA THR A 139 0.27 7.32 10.77
C THR A 139 -0.75 8.30 10.19
N THR A 140 -1.64 7.83 9.33
CA THR A 140 -2.72 8.64 8.75
C THR A 140 -3.68 9.13 9.83
N LEU A 141 -4.08 8.26 10.77
CA LEU A 141 -4.90 8.69 11.91
C LEU A 141 -4.15 9.68 12.81
N ALA A 142 -2.86 9.42 13.07
CA ALA A 142 -2.01 10.29 13.87
C ALA A 142 -1.72 11.65 13.22
N PHE A 143 -1.86 11.75 11.89
CA PHE A 143 -1.78 13.01 11.16
C PHE A 143 -3.01 13.90 11.42
N GLY A 144 -4.17 13.29 11.70
CA GLY A 144 -5.43 14.02 11.94
C GLY A 144 -5.36 15.13 13.00
N PRO A 145 -4.80 14.88 14.19
CA PRO A 145 -4.57 15.89 15.22
C PRO A 145 -3.75 17.12 14.80
N LEU A 146 -2.94 17.02 13.74
CA LEU A 146 -2.17 18.17 13.24
C LEU A 146 -3.07 19.26 12.63
N ASN A 147 -4.31 18.91 12.26
CA ASN A 147 -5.30 19.82 11.66
C ASN A 147 -4.69 20.63 10.50
N TYR A 148 -3.94 19.95 9.64
CA TYR A 148 -3.19 20.57 8.55
C TYR A 148 -4.13 21.31 7.58
N PRO A 149 -3.89 22.59 7.28
CA PRO A 149 -4.74 23.36 6.37
C PRO A 149 -4.88 22.70 5.00
N GLY A 150 -6.11 22.60 4.49
CA GLY A 150 -6.39 22.00 3.18
C GLY A 150 -6.52 20.48 3.15
N VAL A 151 -6.20 19.77 4.24
CA VAL A 151 -6.57 18.36 4.38
C VAL A 151 -8.05 18.24 4.67
N LYS A 152 -8.76 17.45 3.86
CA LYS A 152 -10.22 17.32 3.90
C LYS A 152 -10.70 15.98 4.44
N GLY A 153 -9.86 14.95 4.44
CA GLY A 153 -10.24 13.64 4.94
C GLY A 153 -9.08 12.67 5.08
N LEU A 154 -9.32 11.61 5.84
CA LEU A 154 -8.37 10.56 6.16
C LEU A 154 -8.88 9.20 5.67
N VAL A 155 -8.03 8.37 5.06
CA VAL A 155 -8.39 6.99 4.71
C VAL A 155 -7.42 5.98 5.34
N ASN A 156 -7.96 5.19 6.25
CA ASN A 156 -7.23 4.22 7.05
C ASN A 156 -7.48 2.79 6.52
N PHE A 157 -6.49 2.19 5.86
CA PHE A 157 -6.54 0.80 5.43
C PHE A 157 -5.83 -0.12 6.43
N ALA A 158 -6.58 -0.96 7.15
CA ALA A 158 -6.03 -1.91 8.12
C ALA A 158 -4.95 -1.27 9.03
N GLY A 159 -5.21 -0.06 9.53
CA GLY A 159 -4.20 0.72 10.23
C GLY A 159 -3.93 0.24 11.65
N GLY A 160 -2.66 0.24 12.03
CA GLY A 160 -2.23 -0.05 13.38
C GLY A 160 -0.71 -0.21 13.46
N LEU A 161 -0.22 -0.52 14.66
CA LEU A 161 1.18 -0.86 14.89
C LEU A 161 1.24 -2.08 15.81
N ARG A 162 1.47 -3.26 15.22
CA ARG A 162 1.57 -4.52 15.96
C ARG A 162 2.84 -4.54 16.81
N GLN A 163 2.68 -4.65 18.13
CA GLN A 163 3.77 -4.60 19.13
C GLN A 163 3.63 -5.76 20.13
N GLU A 164 3.80 -7.00 19.68
CA GLU A 164 3.57 -8.19 20.50
C GLU A 164 4.49 -8.31 21.72
N GLY A 165 5.66 -7.67 21.69
CA GLY A 165 6.55 -7.57 22.85
C GLY A 165 6.08 -6.60 23.95
N CYS A 166 4.96 -5.90 23.75
CA CYS A 166 4.41 -4.94 24.68
C CYS A 166 3.14 -5.46 25.33
N ASN A 167 3.06 -5.34 26.66
CA ASN A 167 1.88 -5.75 27.41
C ASN A 167 0.62 -5.00 26.92
N SER A 168 -0.43 -5.75 26.60
CA SER A 168 -1.72 -5.20 26.15
C SER A 168 -1.64 -4.25 24.94
N TRP A 169 -0.76 -4.52 23.97
CA TRP A 169 -0.57 -3.64 22.80
C TRP A 169 -1.85 -3.35 22.01
N GLN A 170 -2.81 -4.29 21.94
CA GLN A 170 -4.11 -4.04 21.30
C GLN A 170 -4.92 -2.96 22.03
N LYS A 171 -4.91 -2.96 23.37
CA LYS A 171 -5.55 -1.89 24.17
C LYS A 171 -4.83 -0.55 23.95
N ALA A 172 -3.50 -0.57 23.86
CA ALA A 172 -2.71 0.63 23.56
C ALA A 172 -3.07 1.23 22.19
N LEU A 173 -3.37 0.41 21.18
CA LEU A 173 -3.88 0.89 19.89
C LEU A 173 -5.25 1.54 20.02
N ALA A 174 -6.18 0.92 20.75
CA ALA A 174 -7.51 1.48 20.94
C ALA A 174 -7.47 2.83 21.69
N SER A 175 -6.69 2.92 22.76
CA SER A 175 -6.51 4.17 23.50
C SER A 175 -5.75 5.23 22.70
N GLY A 176 -4.75 4.84 21.91
CA GLY A 176 -4.06 5.75 21.00
C GLY A 176 -5.00 6.31 19.92
N ALA A 177 -5.90 5.47 19.39
CA ALA A 177 -6.90 5.91 18.43
C ALA A 177 -7.85 6.94 19.07
N ALA A 178 -8.32 6.70 20.30
CA ALA A 178 -9.11 7.65 21.07
C ALA A 178 -8.39 9.00 21.26
N SER A 179 -7.09 8.96 21.60
CA SER A 179 -6.28 10.17 21.76
C SER A 179 -6.18 10.99 20.48
N TYR A 180 -6.03 10.32 19.32
CA TYR A 180 -6.06 11.00 18.02
C TYR A 180 -7.44 11.59 17.71
N ALA A 181 -8.52 10.84 17.97
CA ALA A 181 -9.89 11.29 17.76
C ALA A 181 -10.24 12.56 18.53
N ALA A 182 -9.81 12.67 19.79
CA ALA A 182 -10.10 13.82 20.64
C ALA A 182 -9.59 15.16 20.03
N GLN A 183 -8.53 15.10 19.22
CA GLN A 183 -7.82 16.27 18.70
C GLN A 183 -8.09 16.55 17.22
N THR A 184 -8.48 15.54 16.44
CA THR A 184 -8.78 15.72 15.01
C THR A 184 -10.22 16.23 14.80
N ARG A 185 -10.42 16.93 13.69
CA ARG A 185 -11.76 17.35 13.21
C ARG A 185 -12.07 16.80 11.81
N LEU A 186 -11.18 15.98 11.26
CA LEU A 186 -11.30 15.47 9.90
C LEU A 186 -12.20 14.23 9.87
N PRO A 187 -13.09 14.09 8.87
CA PRO A 187 -13.78 12.84 8.63
C PRO A 187 -12.79 11.77 8.18
N SER A 188 -13.00 10.54 8.64
CA SER A 188 -12.15 9.40 8.33
C SER A 188 -12.95 8.20 7.81
N LEU A 189 -12.34 7.44 6.91
CA LEU A 189 -12.87 6.20 6.36
C LEU A 189 -11.92 5.06 6.69
N TRP A 190 -12.44 3.99 7.30
CA TRP A 190 -11.68 2.87 7.83
C TRP A 190 -12.04 1.59 7.09
N PHE A 191 -11.05 0.81 6.67
CA PHE A 191 -11.25 -0.50 6.04
C PHE A 191 -10.57 -1.59 6.85
N TYR A 192 -11.32 -2.60 7.27
CA TYR A 192 -10.80 -3.77 7.98
C TYR A 192 -11.54 -5.04 7.54
N GLY A 193 -10.85 -6.18 7.56
CA GLY A 193 -11.42 -7.48 7.22
C GLY A 193 -11.17 -8.50 8.31
N ASP A 194 -11.97 -9.57 8.32
CA ASP A 194 -12.06 -10.50 9.44
C ASP A 194 -10.89 -11.49 9.53
N ASN A 195 -10.27 -11.81 8.39
CA ASN A 195 -9.08 -12.66 8.30
C ASN A 195 -7.78 -11.86 8.18
N ASP A 196 -7.71 -10.63 8.73
CA ASP A 196 -6.48 -9.84 8.77
C ASP A 196 -5.50 -10.48 9.78
N SER A 197 -4.30 -10.83 9.31
CA SER A 197 -3.30 -11.53 10.11
C SER A 197 -2.61 -10.66 11.18
N PHE A 198 -2.77 -9.33 11.12
CA PHE A 198 -2.18 -8.36 12.04
C PHE A 198 -3.19 -7.79 13.03
N PHE A 199 -4.40 -7.48 12.56
CA PHE A 199 -5.41 -6.77 13.34
C PHE A 199 -6.73 -7.53 13.31
N THR A 200 -6.93 -8.40 14.31
CA THR A 200 -8.15 -9.20 14.46
C THR A 200 -9.41 -8.33 14.54
N THR A 201 -10.58 -8.94 14.30
CA THR A 201 -11.90 -8.31 14.51
C THR A 201 -12.03 -7.59 15.84
N SER A 202 -11.66 -8.24 16.93
CA SER A 202 -11.67 -7.63 18.27
C SER A 202 -10.71 -6.43 18.41
N THR A 203 -9.59 -6.43 17.70
CA THR A 203 -8.61 -5.35 17.75
C THR A 203 -9.14 -4.11 17.03
N TYR A 204 -9.57 -4.24 15.77
CA TYR A 204 -10.01 -3.08 15.00
C TYR A 204 -11.37 -2.53 15.47
N GLN A 205 -12.27 -3.39 15.97
CA GLN A 205 -13.54 -2.94 16.55
C GLN A 205 -13.29 -2.09 17.80
N ALA A 206 -12.43 -2.55 18.72
CA ALA A 206 -12.08 -1.78 19.90
C ALA A 206 -11.43 -0.43 19.55
N MET A 207 -10.59 -0.39 18.50
CA MET A 207 -10.03 0.86 18.00
C MET A 207 -11.10 1.82 17.47
N PHE A 208 -12.01 1.32 16.61
CA PHE A 208 -13.06 2.13 16.00
C PHE A 208 -14.06 2.66 17.05
N GLU A 209 -14.48 1.80 17.99
CA GLU A 209 -15.36 2.17 19.10
C GLU A 209 -14.75 3.26 19.98
N GLN A 210 -13.49 3.11 20.40
CA GLN A 210 -12.85 4.14 21.23
C GLN A 210 -12.57 5.43 20.44
N TYR A 211 -12.22 5.34 19.16
CA TYR A 211 -12.04 6.51 18.30
C TYR A 211 -13.34 7.31 18.17
N THR A 212 -14.47 6.65 17.90
CA THR A 212 -15.77 7.30 17.73
C THR A 212 -16.33 7.82 19.07
N ALA A 213 -16.19 7.06 20.17
CA ALA A 213 -16.58 7.50 21.51
C ALA A 213 -15.81 8.75 21.97
N ALA A 214 -14.56 8.93 21.50
CA ALA A 214 -13.75 10.11 21.78
C ALA A 214 -14.06 11.32 20.85
N GLY A 215 -15.13 11.24 20.05
CA GLY A 215 -15.60 12.33 19.18
C GLY A 215 -15.05 12.29 17.75
N GLY A 216 -14.31 11.24 17.39
CA GLY A 216 -13.78 11.06 16.04
C GLY A 216 -14.88 10.78 15.02
N GLN A 217 -14.88 11.50 13.90
CA GLN A 217 -15.80 11.26 12.79
C GLN A 217 -15.24 10.15 11.90
N ALA A 218 -15.76 8.93 12.06
CA ALA A 218 -15.28 7.78 11.30
C ALA A 218 -16.42 6.94 10.74
N ARG A 219 -16.22 6.42 9.53
CA ARG A 219 -17.07 5.38 8.94
C ARG A 219 -16.26 4.11 8.72
N LEU A 220 -16.74 3.00 9.28
CA LEU A 220 -16.12 1.69 9.13
C LEU A 220 -16.72 0.95 7.92
N VAL A 221 -15.83 0.41 7.08
CA VAL A 221 -16.12 -0.59 6.07
C VAL A 221 -15.48 -1.89 6.54
N ALA A 222 -16.23 -2.67 7.30
CA ALA A 222 -15.88 -4.04 7.66
C ALA A 222 -16.28 -4.96 6.50
N PHE A 223 -15.32 -5.37 5.68
CA PHE A 223 -15.59 -6.01 4.38
C PHE A 223 -15.62 -7.55 4.43
N GLY A 224 -15.62 -8.14 5.62
CA GLY A 224 -15.62 -9.59 5.79
C GLY A 224 -14.25 -10.21 5.49
N THR A 225 -14.25 -11.43 4.96
CA THR A 225 -13.02 -12.11 4.56
C THR A 225 -12.53 -11.65 3.19
N PHE A 226 -11.21 -11.51 3.04
CA PHE A 226 -10.58 -11.18 1.77
C PHE A 226 -9.34 -12.03 1.54
N GLY A 227 -9.33 -12.71 0.40
CA GLY A 227 -8.25 -13.60 0.01
C GLY A 227 -7.79 -14.56 1.09
N SER A 228 -6.49 -14.84 1.13
CA SER A 228 -5.87 -15.58 2.25
C SER A 228 -5.60 -14.69 3.46
N ASP A 229 -5.48 -13.38 3.26
CA ASP A 229 -5.23 -12.40 4.30
C ASP A 229 -5.84 -11.05 3.91
N ALA A 230 -6.77 -10.55 4.73
CA ALA A 230 -7.42 -9.27 4.48
C ALA A 230 -6.46 -8.08 4.54
N HIS A 231 -5.29 -8.25 5.16
CA HIS A 231 -4.25 -7.22 5.20
C HIS A 231 -3.73 -6.84 3.81
N SER A 232 -3.97 -7.69 2.79
CA SER A 232 -3.57 -7.47 1.41
C SER A 232 -4.57 -6.64 0.57
N MET A 233 -5.76 -6.34 1.09
CA MET A 233 -6.89 -5.80 0.32
C MET A 233 -6.53 -4.51 -0.44
N PHE A 234 -5.90 -3.53 0.22
CA PHE A 234 -5.59 -2.24 -0.39
C PHE A 234 -4.69 -2.33 -1.63
N GLY A 235 -3.68 -3.20 -1.58
CA GLY A 235 -2.72 -3.39 -2.67
C GLY A 235 -3.20 -4.35 -3.78
N SER A 236 -4.33 -5.02 -3.58
CA SER A 236 -4.82 -6.06 -4.49
C SER A 236 -5.72 -5.48 -5.59
N ARG A 237 -5.63 -6.04 -6.79
CA ARG A 237 -6.57 -5.73 -7.89
C ARG A 237 -8.01 -6.02 -7.51
N ALA A 238 -8.27 -7.16 -6.86
CA ALA A 238 -9.62 -7.52 -6.42
C ALA A 238 -10.17 -6.58 -5.33
N GLY A 239 -9.29 -6.00 -4.52
CA GLY A 239 -9.69 -5.04 -3.47
C GLY A 239 -10.21 -3.72 -4.02
N GLN A 240 -9.88 -3.35 -5.26
CA GLN A 240 -10.34 -2.10 -5.89
C GLN A 240 -11.87 -1.95 -5.87
N GLN A 241 -12.60 -3.04 -6.12
CA GLN A 241 -14.07 -3.05 -6.11
C GLN A 241 -14.65 -2.79 -4.72
N ILE A 242 -13.89 -3.05 -3.65
CA ILE A 242 -14.28 -2.80 -2.27
C ILE A 242 -14.01 -1.34 -1.91
N TRP A 243 -12.79 -0.86 -2.14
CA TRP A 243 -12.39 0.43 -1.58
C TRP A 243 -12.64 1.64 -2.49
N GLN A 244 -12.58 1.50 -3.82
CA GLN A 244 -12.68 2.66 -4.72
C GLN A 244 -14.04 3.37 -4.66
N PRO A 245 -15.20 2.67 -4.66
CA PRO A 245 -16.49 3.34 -4.52
C PRO A 245 -16.56 4.09 -3.19
N GLU A 246 -16.01 3.46 -2.15
CA GLU A 246 -16.05 3.95 -0.79
C GLU A 246 -15.21 5.22 -0.61
N VAL A 247 -14.00 5.24 -1.18
CA VAL A 247 -13.13 6.42 -1.21
C VAL A 247 -13.72 7.50 -2.11
N SER A 248 -14.26 7.17 -3.30
CA SER A 248 -14.89 8.16 -4.20
C SER A 248 -15.99 8.93 -3.48
N ARG A 249 -16.83 8.21 -2.73
CA ARG A 249 -17.89 8.83 -1.93
C ARG A 249 -17.36 9.68 -0.77
N LEU A 250 -16.27 9.29 -0.11
CA LEU A 250 -15.62 10.20 0.87
C LEU A 250 -15.13 11.47 0.18
N LEU A 251 -14.41 11.35 -0.94
CA LEU A 251 -13.88 12.50 -1.68
C LEU A 251 -15.01 13.46 -2.06
N ALA A 252 -16.10 12.94 -2.64
CA ALA A 252 -17.27 13.73 -2.97
C ALA A 252 -17.86 14.46 -1.75
N ALA A 253 -18.02 13.74 -0.63
CA ALA A 253 -18.59 14.31 0.60
C ALA A 253 -17.75 15.44 1.20
N VAL A 254 -16.43 15.46 0.95
CA VAL A 254 -15.52 16.49 1.47
C VAL A 254 -15.12 17.53 0.41
N GLY A 255 -15.82 17.57 -0.72
CA GLY A 255 -15.60 18.57 -1.79
C GLY A 255 -14.33 18.34 -2.62
N LEU A 256 -13.83 17.13 -2.64
CA LEU A 256 -12.64 16.70 -3.37
C LEU A 256 -13.04 15.98 -4.69
N PRO A 257 -12.26 16.08 -5.79
CA PRO A 257 -12.59 15.38 -7.04
C PRO A 257 -12.77 13.86 -6.86
N SER A 258 -13.97 13.36 -7.13
CA SER A 258 -14.34 11.95 -6.89
C SER A 258 -14.47 11.11 -8.16
N GLU A 259 -14.59 11.74 -9.32
CA GLU A 259 -14.86 11.07 -10.60
C GLU A 259 -13.65 11.13 -11.54
N PRO A 260 -13.40 10.07 -12.32
CA PRO A 260 -12.38 10.10 -13.36
C PRO A 260 -12.63 11.23 -14.36
N VAL A 261 -11.56 11.91 -14.76
CA VAL A 261 -11.58 12.99 -15.75
C VAL A 261 -10.99 12.45 -17.06
N GLY A 262 -11.68 12.69 -18.19
CA GLY A 262 -11.28 12.16 -19.49
C GLY A 262 -9.83 12.48 -19.90
N ALA A 263 -9.35 13.68 -19.57
CA ALA A 263 -7.96 14.10 -19.83
C ALA A 263 -6.90 13.21 -19.14
N PHE A 264 -7.27 12.50 -18.08
CA PHE A 264 -6.39 11.65 -17.29
C PHE A 264 -6.70 10.15 -17.43
N ALA A 265 -7.58 9.78 -18.37
CA ALA A 265 -8.00 8.40 -18.57
C ALA A 265 -6.82 7.44 -18.85
N LYS A 266 -5.75 7.94 -19.49
CA LYS A 266 -4.53 7.16 -19.81
C LYS A 266 -3.90 6.47 -18.59
N TYR A 267 -4.00 7.06 -17.39
CA TYR A 267 -3.41 6.49 -16.18
C TYR A 267 -4.15 5.24 -15.69
N GLY A 268 -5.39 5.04 -16.14
CA GLY A 268 -6.17 3.83 -15.84
C GLY A 268 -5.67 2.56 -16.49
N ALA A 269 -4.93 2.68 -17.60
CA ALA A 269 -4.38 1.54 -18.30
C ALA A 269 -3.19 1.00 -17.50
N ALA A 270 -3.43 -0.03 -16.69
CA ALA A 270 -2.34 -0.81 -16.13
C ALA A 270 -1.75 -1.65 -17.27
N GLY A 271 -0.49 -1.40 -17.63
CA GLY A 271 0.27 -2.27 -18.54
C GLY A 271 0.61 -3.58 -17.84
N LEU A 272 -0.41 -4.36 -17.46
CA LEU A 272 -0.28 -5.64 -16.77
C LEU A 272 0.22 -6.70 -17.77
N LEU A 273 0.91 -7.71 -17.27
CA LEU A 273 1.20 -8.88 -18.10
C LEU A 273 -0.13 -9.54 -18.53
N PRO A 274 -0.38 -9.75 -19.83
CA PRO A 274 -1.58 -10.45 -20.27
C PRO A 274 -1.58 -11.88 -19.74
N VAL A 275 -2.75 -12.37 -19.37
CA VAL A 275 -2.93 -13.77 -18.97
C VAL A 275 -2.82 -14.65 -20.22
N PRO A 276 -1.83 -15.55 -20.32
CA PRO A 276 -1.75 -16.45 -21.47
C PRO A 276 -2.94 -17.42 -21.49
N PRO A 277 -3.30 -17.96 -22.67
CA PRO A 277 -4.42 -18.88 -22.78
C PRO A 277 -4.18 -20.16 -21.97
N ARG A 278 -5.27 -20.73 -21.43
CA ARG A 278 -5.26 -22.05 -20.79
C ARG A 278 -4.78 -23.12 -21.78
N THR A 279 -3.94 -24.03 -21.32
CA THR A 279 -3.50 -25.21 -22.06
C THR A 279 -3.94 -26.51 -21.38
N HIS A 280 -3.76 -27.63 -22.06
CA HIS A 280 -4.04 -28.98 -21.54
C HIS A 280 -2.76 -29.75 -21.21
N PHE A 281 -1.65 -29.04 -20.95
CA PHE A 281 -0.34 -29.65 -20.73
C PHE A 281 -0.32 -30.60 -19.53
N ALA A 282 -0.99 -30.24 -18.43
CA ALA A 282 -1.10 -31.06 -17.22
C ALA A 282 -2.35 -30.68 -16.39
N SER A 283 -2.75 -31.56 -15.47
CA SER A 283 -3.65 -31.19 -14.38
C SER A 283 -2.95 -30.22 -13.43
N LEU A 284 -3.70 -29.28 -12.84
CA LEU A 284 -3.15 -28.25 -11.95
C LEU A 284 -2.42 -28.82 -10.72
N ASP A 285 -2.88 -29.95 -10.21
CA ASP A 285 -2.34 -30.64 -9.04
C ASP A 285 -1.26 -31.69 -9.38
N ASP A 286 -0.95 -31.90 -10.67
CA ASP A 286 0.09 -32.86 -11.09
C ASP A 286 1.49 -32.25 -10.97
N GLU A 287 2.02 -32.26 -9.76
CA GLU A 287 3.35 -31.73 -9.46
C GLU A 287 4.49 -32.42 -10.22
N ASN A 288 4.28 -33.65 -10.70
CA ASN A 288 5.29 -34.42 -11.42
C ASN A 288 5.46 -33.90 -12.85
N LYS A 289 4.46 -33.19 -13.38
CA LYS A 289 4.49 -32.60 -14.71
C LYS A 289 5.16 -31.24 -14.77
N LEU A 290 5.62 -30.66 -13.65
CA LEU A 290 6.38 -29.41 -13.71
C LEU A 290 7.73 -29.64 -14.42
N PRO A 291 7.96 -28.98 -15.58
CA PRO A 291 9.23 -29.11 -16.30
C PRO A 291 10.39 -28.48 -15.53
N HIS A 292 11.58 -29.06 -15.67
CA HIS A 292 12.89 -28.51 -15.25
C HIS A 292 13.11 -28.29 -13.74
N VAL A 293 12.06 -28.17 -12.93
CA VAL A 293 12.18 -27.89 -11.50
C VAL A 293 12.50 -29.14 -10.68
N HIS A 294 13.43 -28.97 -9.74
CA HIS A 294 13.79 -29.95 -8.73
C HIS A 294 12.81 -29.95 -7.55
N ASP A 295 13.04 -30.82 -6.55
CA ASP A 295 12.12 -31.03 -5.41
C ASP A 295 11.76 -29.76 -4.66
N THR A 296 12.69 -28.80 -4.54
CA THR A 296 12.44 -27.51 -3.92
C THR A 296 11.38 -26.69 -4.68
N GLY A 297 11.40 -26.76 -6.01
CA GLY A 297 10.39 -26.13 -6.86
C GLY A 297 9.03 -26.83 -6.79
N ARG A 298 9.01 -28.17 -6.69
CA ARG A 298 7.76 -28.93 -6.49
C ARG A 298 7.12 -28.62 -5.13
N ALA A 299 7.91 -28.54 -4.07
CA ALA A 299 7.45 -28.11 -2.75
C ALA A 299 6.93 -26.67 -2.76
N ALA A 300 7.60 -25.76 -3.48
CA ALA A 300 7.12 -24.41 -3.69
C ALA A 300 5.81 -24.37 -4.48
N TYR A 301 5.64 -25.25 -5.47
CA TYR A 301 4.41 -25.36 -6.24
C TYR A 301 3.22 -25.82 -5.39
N LYS A 302 3.41 -26.83 -4.54
CA LYS A 302 2.40 -27.23 -3.53
C LYS A 302 1.97 -26.04 -2.67
N THR A 303 2.95 -25.27 -2.21
CA THR A 303 2.67 -24.07 -1.42
C THR A 303 1.87 -23.05 -2.24
N TYR A 304 2.25 -22.82 -3.50
CA TYR A 304 1.53 -21.94 -4.43
C TYR A 304 0.07 -22.37 -4.63
N LEU A 305 -0.20 -23.67 -4.75
CA LEU A 305 -1.56 -24.21 -4.90
C LEU A 305 -2.47 -23.92 -3.70
N THR A 306 -1.93 -23.57 -2.54
CA THR A 306 -2.73 -23.15 -1.36
C THR A 306 -3.04 -21.65 -1.35
N LYS A 307 -2.44 -20.84 -2.25
CA LYS A 307 -2.56 -19.38 -2.25
C LYS A 307 -3.85 -18.89 -2.89
N PHE A 308 -4.31 -17.72 -2.48
CA PHE A 308 -5.55 -17.17 -3.03
C PHE A 308 -5.33 -16.54 -4.41
N VAL A 309 -6.37 -16.49 -5.24
CA VAL A 309 -6.33 -15.85 -6.56
C VAL A 309 -6.50 -14.31 -6.45
N PRO A 310 -5.82 -13.49 -7.26
CA PRO A 310 -5.00 -13.88 -8.40
C PRO A 310 -3.60 -14.33 -7.98
N ARG A 311 -3.04 -15.34 -8.65
CA ARG A 311 -1.72 -15.92 -8.37
C ARG A 311 -1.05 -16.45 -9.64
N ALA A 312 0.27 -16.47 -9.67
CA ALA A 312 1.02 -17.02 -10.79
C ALA A 312 2.27 -17.77 -10.34
N PHE A 313 2.65 -18.78 -11.12
CA PHE A 313 3.87 -19.56 -10.97
C PHE A 313 4.65 -19.55 -12.29
N ALA A 314 5.94 -19.24 -12.23
CA ALA A 314 6.84 -19.20 -13.36
C ALA A 314 8.03 -20.15 -13.13
N ILE A 315 8.51 -20.73 -14.23
CA ILE A 315 9.66 -21.66 -14.26
C ILE A 315 10.58 -21.31 -15.43
N ALA A 316 11.81 -21.81 -15.36
CA ALA A 316 12.79 -21.69 -16.43
C ALA A 316 13.52 -23.02 -16.72
N PRO A 317 14.07 -23.20 -17.94
CA PRO A 317 14.80 -24.42 -18.31
C PRO A 317 15.98 -24.81 -17.42
N ASP A 318 16.61 -23.84 -16.76
CA ASP A 318 17.71 -24.06 -15.81
C ASP A 318 17.25 -24.45 -14.39
N GLY A 319 15.95 -24.75 -14.23
CA GLY A 319 15.35 -25.22 -12.98
C GLY A 319 14.98 -24.11 -11.99
N ALA A 320 15.23 -22.85 -12.34
CA ALA A 320 14.77 -21.70 -11.56
C ALA A 320 13.23 -21.61 -11.58
N TRP A 321 12.68 -21.07 -10.50
CA TRP A 321 11.24 -20.90 -10.32
C TRP A 321 10.94 -19.65 -9.50
N GLY A 322 9.70 -19.18 -9.59
CA GLY A 322 9.21 -18.08 -8.80
C GLY A 322 7.69 -18.01 -8.85
N TRP A 323 7.07 -17.60 -7.75
CA TRP A 323 5.63 -17.42 -7.67
C TRP A 323 5.27 -16.13 -6.96
N ALA A 324 4.04 -15.70 -7.15
CA ALA A 324 3.45 -14.56 -6.46
C ALA A 324 1.93 -14.67 -6.44
N ASP A 325 1.31 -14.19 -5.36
CA ASP A 325 -0.14 -14.09 -5.19
C ASP A 325 -0.55 -12.68 -4.75
N GLY A 326 -1.78 -12.30 -5.05
CA GLY A 326 -2.34 -10.97 -4.80
C GLY A 326 -1.62 -9.83 -5.54
N GLY A 327 -1.72 -8.62 -4.99
CA GLY A 327 -1.12 -7.42 -5.59
C GLY A 327 -1.81 -6.98 -6.91
N GLU A 328 -1.15 -6.06 -7.63
CA GLU A 328 -1.64 -5.54 -8.92
C GLU A 328 -1.36 -6.52 -10.08
N ASP A 329 -0.14 -7.04 -10.16
CA ASP A 329 0.32 -7.94 -11.23
C ASP A 329 1.11 -9.13 -10.65
N PRO A 330 0.44 -10.19 -10.18
CA PRO A 330 1.12 -11.39 -9.70
C PRO A 330 1.89 -12.10 -10.82
N LEU A 331 1.47 -11.99 -12.08
CA LEU A 331 2.12 -12.63 -13.22
C LEU A 331 3.52 -12.06 -13.45
N ARG A 332 3.64 -10.73 -13.60
CA ARG A 332 4.95 -10.07 -13.74
C ARG A 332 5.85 -10.31 -12.54
N ARG A 333 5.28 -10.33 -11.32
CA ARG A 333 6.06 -10.62 -10.11
C ARG A 333 6.54 -12.07 -10.08
N ALA A 334 5.74 -13.05 -10.47
CA ALA A 334 6.16 -14.44 -10.54
C ALA A 334 7.32 -14.62 -11.52
N VAL A 335 7.20 -14.05 -12.74
CA VAL A 335 8.28 -14.04 -13.74
C VAL A 335 9.53 -13.35 -13.20
N GLY A 336 9.40 -12.15 -12.62
CA GLY A 336 10.53 -11.43 -12.04
C GLY A 336 11.16 -12.16 -10.84
N ASN A 337 10.38 -12.88 -10.03
CA ASN A 337 10.88 -13.69 -8.93
C ASN A 337 11.70 -14.89 -9.44
N CYS A 338 11.23 -15.54 -10.51
CA CYS A 338 11.97 -16.59 -11.20
C CYS A 338 13.26 -16.04 -11.81
N GLN A 339 13.18 -14.91 -12.53
CA GLN A 339 14.31 -14.37 -13.31
C GLN A 339 15.49 -13.94 -12.44
N ARG A 340 15.26 -13.58 -11.16
CA ARG A 340 16.34 -13.27 -10.21
C ARG A 340 17.32 -14.42 -9.99
N ASN A 341 16.87 -15.65 -10.20
CA ASN A 341 17.66 -16.86 -9.98
C ASN A 341 17.95 -17.61 -11.28
N SER A 342 17.43 -17.15 -12.42
CA SER A 342 17.58 -17.80 -13.73
C SER A 342 18.51 -17.02 -14.64
N LYS A 343 19.34 -17.76 -15.39
CA LYS A 343 20.09 -17.23 -16.54
C LYS A 343 19.33 -17.41 -17.85
N THR A 344 18.22 -18.14 -17.82
CA THR A 344 17.34 -18.39 -18.96
C THR A 344 16.04 -17.62 -18.82
N GLU A 345 15.25 -17.54 -19.90
CA GLU A 345 13.96 -16.85 -19.87
C GLU A 345 12.96 -17.61 -19.00
N CYS A 346 12.43 -16.93 -17.97
CA CYS A 346 11.34 -17.45 -17.16
C CYS A 346 9.98 -17.29 -17.86
N LYS A 347 9.21 -18.38 -17.91
CA LYS A 347 7.87 -18.42 -18.49
C LYS A 347 6.83 -18.83 -17.44
N LEU A 348 5.61 -18.34 -17.60
CA LEU A 348 4.49 -18.74 -16.75
C LEU A 348 4.14 -20.20 -17.01
N TYR A 349 4.02 -20.98 -15.93
CA TYR A 349 3.52 -22.35 -15.92
C TYR A 349 2.05 -22.42 -15.54
N SER A 350 1.66 -21.68 -14.51
CA SER A 350 0.31 -21.69 -13.96
C SER A 350 -0.14 -20.27 -13.64
N VAL A 351 -1.39 -19.96 -13.98
CA VAL A 351 -2.08 -18.72 -13.60
C VAL A 351 -3.39 -19.11 -12.92
N ASP A 352 -3.63 -18.56 -11.74
CA ASP A 352 -4.81 -18.82 -10.91
C ASP A 352 -5.07 -20.31 -10.69
N ASP A 353 -6.09 -20.85 -11.36
CA ASP A 353 -6.57 -22.22 -11.26
C ASP A 353 -6.33 -23.03 -12.55
N PHE A 354 -5.40 -22.61 -13.42
CA PHE A 354 -5.11 -23.34 -14.66
C PHE A 354 -3.66 -23.26 -15.15
N ILE A 355 -3.30 -24.26 -15.96
CA ILE A 355 -2.00 -24.36 -16.64
C ILE A 355 -2.00 -23.50 -17.90
N VAL A 356 -0.90 -22.78 -18.10
CA VAL A 356 -0.63 -21.94 -19.29
C VAL A 356 0.64 -22.35 -20.03
N TRP A 357 1.28 -23.43 -19.57
CA TRP A 357 2.51 -23.94 -20.17
C TRP A 357 2.24 -24.52 -21.57
N PRO A 358 3.03 -24.15 -22.59
CA PRO A 358 2.80 -24.57 -23.97
C PRO A 358 3.03 -26.06 -24.23
#